data_AF-A0ABD6U240-F1
#
_entry.id   AF-A0ABD6U240-F1
#
_cell.length_a   1.000
_cell.length_b   1.000
_cell.length_c   1.000
_cell.angle_alpha   90.00
_cell.angle_beta   90.00
_cell.angle_gamma   90.00
#
_symmetry.space_group_name_H-M   'P 1'
#
loop_
_entity.id
_entity.type
_entity.pdbx_description
1 polymer ?
#
loop_
_entity_poly.entity_id
_entity_poly.type
_entity_poly.pdbx_seq_one_letter_code
_entity_poly.pdbx_strand_id
1 'polypeptide(L)'
;MLHFLPAPLRGLIASLLLALNTLFWCWPLFFVALLKLLLPFAPIQRALRFVMHGIAESWIGVNKFWMRLVGHIEWNVQGLERFDTRHSYLVTSNHQSWADILVLQYLLNRHMPLLKFFLKQELIWVPVIGLCWWALEFPFMKRFSKEYLAKYPEKRGQDLATTRKACARYKTNPVAVFNFLEGTRLTPAKHAQQQSPFKHLLKPKAGGIAFVLDAMGEQLHAIVNVTIHYPHGVPGFWDLLCGRLDAVQVTFRQVDIPREFIGRIYDQDDDYRRAFQQWVNRLWEEKDAELANLHRSA
;
A
#
# COMPACT_ATOMS: atom_id res chain seq x y z
N MET A 1 -25.57 -7.96 -5.39
CA MET A 1 -26.63 -8.16 -6.43
C MET A 1 -26.63 -9.57 -7.04
N LEU A 2 -25.50 -10.28 -7.06
CA LEU A 2 -25.40 -11.65 -7.58
C LEU A 2 -25.55 -12.73 -6.49
N HIS A 3 -26.09 -12.40 -5.32
CA HIS A 3 -26.16 -13.32 -4.17
C HIS A 3 -26.99 -14.58 -4.44
N PHE A 4 -27.89 -14.53 -5.43
CA PHE A 4 -28.66 -15.70 -5.88
C PHE A 4 -27.80 -16.74 -6.61
N LEU A 5 -26.59 -16.38 -7.06
CA LEU A 5 -25.66 -17.30 -7.71
C LEU A 5 -24.77 -18.03 -6.69
N PRO A 6 -24.42 -19.31 -6.95
CA PRO A 6 -23.44 -20.04 -6.14
C PRO A 6 -22.10 -19.29 -6.04
N ALA A 7 -21.44 -19.39 -4.89
CA ALA A 7 -20.18 -18.70 -4.61
C ALA A 7 -19.09 -18.90 -5.68
N PRO A 8 -18.86 -20.13 -6.22
CA PRO A 8 -17.86 -20.31 -7.28
C PRO A 8 -18.19 -19.53 -8.56
N LEU A 9 -19.47 -19.46 -8.96
CA LEU A 9 -19.89 -18.73 -10.15
C LEU A 9 -19.73 -17.22 -9.95
N ARG A 10 -20.04 -16.70 -8.75
CA ARG A 10 -19.71 -15.30 -8.38
C ARG A 10 -18.21 -15.03 -8.51
N GLY A 11 -17.38 -15.95 -8.01
CA GLY A 11 -15.92 -15.86 -8.12
C GLY A 11 -15.41 -15.81 -9.56
N LEU A 12 -15.97 -16.64 -10.44
CA LEU A 12 -15.64 -16.63 -11.87
C LEU A 12 -16.05 -15.31 -12.54
N ILE A 13 -17.25 -14.80 -12.25
CA ILE A 13 -17.73 -13.51 -12.77
C ILE A 13 -16.83 -12.37 -12.28
N ALA A 14 -16.53 -12.30 -10.98
CA ALA A 14 -15.61 -11.30 -10.43
C ALA A 14 -14.21 -11.37 -11.05
N SER A 15 -13.68 -12.58 -11.24
CA SER A 15 -12.37 -12.79 -11.86
C SER A 15 -12.35 -12.31 -13.31
N LEU A 16 -13.40 -12.63 -14.07
CA LEU A 16 -13.56 -12.18 -15.45
C LEU A 16 -13.70 -10.65 -15.52
N LEU A 17 -14.51 -10.05 -14.65
CA LEU A 17 -14.66 -8.59 -14.56
C LEU A 17 -13.34 -7.92 -14.21
N LEU A 18 -12.59 -8.44 -13.25
CA LEU A 18 -11.27 -7.92 -12.89
C LEU A 18 -10.27 -8.02 -14.06
N ALA A 19 -10.26 -9.14 -14.78
CA ALA A 19 -9.40 -9.35 -15.94
C ALA A 19 -9.75 -8.39 -17.09
N LEU A 20 -11.03 -8.32 -17.47
CA LEU A 20 -11.52 -7.43 -18.52
C LEU A 20 -11.31 -5.96 -18.14
N ASN A 21 -11.57 -5.58 -16.90
CA ASN A 21 -11.31 -4.23 -16.38
C ASN A 21 -9.81 -3.87 -16.52
N THR A 22 -8.93 -4.80 -16.17
CA THR A 22 -7.48 -4.58 -16.27
C THR A 22 -7.01 -4.48 -17.72
N LEU A 23 -7.50 -5.36 -18.61
CA LEU A 23 -7.17 -5.33 -20.03
C LEU A 23 -7.74 -4.11 -20.74
N PHE A 24 -8.89 -3.61 -20.30
CA PHE A 24 -9.48 -2.40 -20.85
C PHE A 24 -8.65 -1.16 -20.48
N TRP A 25 -8.37 -0.95 -19.20
CA TRP A 25 -7.68 0.27 -18.73
C TRP A 25 -6.18 0.30 -19.00
N CYS A 26 -5.54 -0.84 -19.27
CA CYS A 26 -4.10 -0.84 -19.60
C CYS A 26 -3.80 -0.13 -20.93
N TRP A 27 -4.67 -0.24 -21.94
CA TRP A 27 -4.48 0.39 -23.25
C TRP A 27 -4.48 1.92 -23.21
N PRO A 28 -5.49 2.62 -22.66
CA PRO A 28 -5.45 4.08 -22.53
C PRO A 28 -4.29 4.50 -21.61
N LEU A 29 -3.97 3.73 -20.57
CA LEU A 29 -2.81 4.01 -19.72
C LEU A 29 -1.50 3.97 -20.53
N PHE A 30 -1.29 2.95 -21.36
CA PHE A 30 -0.10 2.82 -22.19
C PHE A 30 -0.02 3.88 -23.27
N PHE A 31 -1.15 4.25 -23.87
CA PHE A 31 -1.19 5.37 -24.82
C PHE A 31 -0.73 6.67 -24.16
N VAL A 32 -1.28 7.02 -22.99
CA VAL A 32 -0.89 8.24 -22.26
C VAL A 32 0.57 8.15 -21.75
N ALA A 33 1.03 6.96 -21.35
CA ALA A 33 2.42 6.72 -20.97
C ALA A 33 3.38 6.96 -22.14
N LEU A 34 3.02 6.52 -23.34
CA LEU A 34 3.78 6.75 -24.57
C LEU A 34 3.83 8.24 -24.90
N LEU A 35 2.70 8.97 -24.81
CA LEU A 35 2.70 10.43 -24.97
C LEU A 35 3.62 11.12 -23.95
N LYS A 36 3.63 10.65 -22.69
CA LYS A 36 4.51 11.19 -21.64
C LYS A 36 5.98 10.98 -21.96
N LEU A 37 6.32 9.86 -22.61
CA LEU A 37 7.68 9.57 -23.06
C LEU A 37 8.10 10.46 -24.25
N LEU A 38 7.19 10.69 -25.19
CA LEU A 38 7.46 11.46 -26.41
C LEU A 38 7.45 12.99 -26.19
N LEU A 39 6.77 13.48 -25.14
CA LEU A 39 6.60 14.91 -24.86
C LEU A 39 7.33 15.30 -23.55
N PRO A 40 8.64 15.58 -23.59
CA PRO A 40 9.47 15.76 -22.39
C PRO A 40 9.34 17.14 -21.71
N PHE A 41 8.21 17.83 -21.89
CA PHE A 41 7.99 19.17 -21.34
C PHE A 41 7.30 19.10 -19.97
N ALA A 42 7.84 19.78 -18.96
CA ALA A 42 7.38 19.65 -17.58
C ALA A 42 5.87 19.90 -17.35
N PRO A 43 5.24 20.94 -17.94
CA PRO A 43 3.79 21.16 -17.80
C PRO A 43 2.97 20.03 -18.41
N ILE A 44 3.36 19.56 -19.61
CA ILE A 44 2.69 18.46 -20.32
C ILE A 44 2.83 17.16 -19.51
N GLN A 45 4.03 16.85 -19.00
CA GLN A 45 4.21 15.68 -18.17
C GLN A 45 3.36 15.70 -16.89
N ARG A 46 3.16 16.88 -16.28
CA ARG A 46 2.29 17.03 -15.11
C ARG A 46 0.83 16.72 -15.48
N ALA A 47 0.33 17.28 -16.58
CA ALA A 47 -1.01 17.01 -17.08
C ALA A 47 -1.20 15.52 -17.44
N LEU A 48 -0.24 14.91 -18.13
CA LEU A 48 -0.29 13.50 -18.49
C LEU A 48 -0.26 12.59 -17.25
N ARG A 49 0.55 12.90 -16.23
CA ARG A 49 0.53 12.17 -14.94
C ARG A 49 -0.84 12.25 -14.26
N PHE A 50 -1.47 13.42 -14.27
CA PHE A 50 -2.83 13.58 -13.74
C PHE A 50 -3.84 12.69 -14.46
N VAL A 51 -3.80 12.65 -15.80
CA VAL A 51 -4.65 11.75 -16.60
C VAL A 51 -4.36 10.28 -16.30
N MET A 52 -3.09 9.88 -16.21
CA MET A 52 -2.70 8.50 -15.87
C MET A 52 -3.22 8.08 -14.49
N HIS A 53 -3.14 8.97 -13.49
CA HIS A 53 -3.70 8.70 -12.17
C HIS A 53 -5.24 8.58 -12.24
N GLY A 54 -5.93 9.44 -12.98
CA GLY A 54 -7.38 9.33 -13.19
C GLY A 54 -7.81 8.01 -13.86
N ILE A 55 -7.00 7.49 -14.79
CA ILE A 55 -7.20 6.16 -15.38
C ILE A 55 -7.08 5.07 -14.31
N ALA A 56 -6.02 5.10 -13.50
CA ALA A 56 -5.82 4.12 -12.42
C ALA A 56 -6.94 4.17 -11.38
N GLU A 57 -7.37 5.37 -10.96
CA GLU A 57 -8.48 5.56 -10.03
C GLU A 57 -9.81 5.07 -10.61
N SER A 58 -10.01 5.18 -11.92
CA SER A 58 -11.19 4.65 -12.61
C SER A 58 -11.17 3.13 -12.68
N TRP A 59 -10.01 2.51 -12.92
CA TRP A 59 -9.81 1.06 -12.79
C TRP A 59 -10.14 0.57 -11.37
N ILE A 60 -9.71 1.30 -10.31
CA ILE A 60 -10.08 1.01 -8.92
C ILE A 60 -11.60 1.19 -8.71
N GLY A 61 -12.21 2.19 -9.33
CA GLY A 61 -13.66 2.42 -9.30
C GLY A 61 -14.47 1.24 -9.84
N VAL A 62 -14.03 0.64 -10.94
CA VAL A 62 -14.64 -0.59 -11.48
C VAL A 62 -14.36 -1.79 -10.56
N ASN A 63 -13.20 -1.84 -9.88
CA ASN A 63 -12.96 -2.88 -8.89
C ASN A 63 -13.95 -2.80 -7.72
N LYS A 64 -14.19 -1.59 -7.22
CA LYS A 64 -15.22 -1.30 -6.22
C LYS A 64 -16.62 -1.71 -6.69
N PHE A 65 -16.93 -1.56 -7.98
CA PHE A 65 -18.20 -2.01 -8.55
C PHE A 65 -18.37 -3.53 -8.49
N TRP A 66 -17.41 -4.32 -9.00
CA TRP A 66 -17.58 -5.79 -8.97
C TRP A 66 -17.59 -6.33 -7.54
N MET A 67 -16.85 -5.73 -6.61
CA MET A 67 -16.89 -6.12 -5.18
C MET A 67 -18.31 -5.98 -4.60
N ARG A 68 -19.02 -4.89 -4.92
CA ARG A 68 -20.44 -4.69 -4.54
C ARG A 68 -21.40 -5.62 -5.29
N LEU A 69 -21.01 -6.06 -6.48
CA LEU A 69 -21.83 -6.93 -7.31
C LEU A 69 -21.90 -8.34 -6.68
N VAL A 70 -20.76 -8.89 -6.28
CA VAL A 70 -20.63 -10.28 -5.79
C VAL A 70 -20.85 -10.45 -4.28
N GLY A 71 -20.63 -9.41 -3.48
CA GLY A 71 -20.73 -9.45 -2.02
C GLY A 71 -21.42 -8.23 -1.45
N HIS A 72 -21.87 -8.34 -0.20
CA HIS A 72 -22.38 -7.24 0.60
C HIS A 72 -21.45 -7.10 1.80
N ILE A 73 -20.42 -6.29 1.64
CA ILE A 73 -19.45 -6.02 2.70
C ILE A 73 -20.02 -4.91 3.58
N GLU A 74 -20.22 -5.17 4.85
CA GLU A 74 -20.43 -4.16 5.87
C GLU A 74 -19.11 -3.44 6.16
N TRP A 75 -19.09 -2.13 5.94
CA TRP A 75 -17.91 -1.30 6.13
C TRP A 75 -18.06 -0.47 7.41
N ASN A 76 -17.32 -0.83 8.45
CA ASN A 76 -17.16 0.01 9.63
C ASN A 76 -15.84 0.79 9.49
N VAL A 77 -15.96 2.08 9.16
CA VAL A 77 -14.81 2.92 8.80
C VAL A 77 -14.75 4.13 9.72
N GLN A 78 -13.58 4.37 10.32
CA GLN A 78 -13.35 5.48 11.23
C GLN A 78 -12.14 6.32 10.78
N GLY A 79 -12.25 7.65 10.86
CA GLY A 79 -11.13 8.57 10.64
C GLY A 79 -10.78 8.88 9.18
N LEU A 80 -11.50 8.31 8.21
CA LEU A 80 -11.27 8.52 6.77
C LEU A 80 -11.54 9.97 6.33
N GLU A 81 -12.42 10.68 7.02
CA GLU A 81 -12.87 12.04 6.72
C GLU A 81 -11.77 13.11 6.80
N ARG A 82 -10.62 12.77 7.40
CA ARG A 82 -9.53 13.72 7.67
C ARG A 82 -8.54 13.89 6.51
N PHE A 83 -8.67 13.09 5.46
CA PHE A 83 -7.72 13.08 4.35
C PHE A 83 -8.27 13.75 3.10
N ASP A 84 -7.36 14.23 2.27
CA ASP A 84 -7.66 14.87 0.99
C ASP A 84 -6.70 14.40 -0.12
N THR A 85 -7.00 14.79 -1.35
CA THR A 85 -6.21 14.44 -2.55
C THR A 85 -5.12 15.46 -2.89
N ARG A 86 -4.97 16.53 -2.10
CA ARG A 86 -4.08 17.67 -2.33
C ARG A 86 -2.73 17.53 -1.61
N HIS A 87 -2.70 16.76 -0.53
CA HIS A 87 -1.50 16.55 0.27
C HIS A 87 -0.85 15.17 0.03
N SER A 88 0.46 15.07 0.28
CA SER A 88 1.16 13.78 0.25
C SER A 88 1.13 13.11 1.62
N TYR A 89 1.02 11.78 1.65
CA TYR A 89 0.91 11.00 2.87
C TYR A 89 1.80 9.77 2.83
N LEU A 90 2.29 9.35 3.99
CA LEU A 90 2.96 8.08 4.17
C LEU A 90 2.01 7.13 4.90
N VAL A 91 1.46 6.17 4.17
CA VAL A 91 0.42 5.27 4.65
C VAL A 91 1.02 3.94 5.09
N THR A 92 0.62 3.44 6.25
CA THR A 92 1.03 2.13 6.76
C THR A 92 -0.14 1.33 7.29
N SER A 93 -0.04 0.00 7.27
CA SER A 93 -1.05 -0.91 7.80
C SER A 93 -0.43 -2.19 8.34
N ASN A 94 -1.19 -2.89 9.20
CA ASN A 94 -1.00 -4.33 9.40
C ASN A 94 -1.33 -5.09 8.09
N HIS A 95 -0.82 -6.31 7.94
CA HIS A 95 -0.96 -7.10 6.72
C HIS A 95 -1.36 -8.55 7.01
N GLN A 96 -2.57 -8.94 6.61
CA GLN A 96 -3.18 -10.23 6.92
C GLN A 96 -3.58 -10.99 5.64
N SER A 97 -4.11 -10.28 4.63
CA SER A 97 -4.64 -10.88 3.41
C SER A 97 -4.17 -10.18 2.13
N TRP A 98 -4.34 -10.87 1.00
CA TRP A 98 -4.37 -10.21 -0.30
C TRP A 98 -5.52 -9.20 -0.40
N ALA A 99 -6.63 -9.44 0.32
CA ALA A 99 -7.79 -8.56 0.34
C ALA A 99 -7.45 -7.17 0.91
N ASP A 100 -6.45 -7.05 1.79
CA ASP A 100 -6.05 -5.77 2.40
C ASP A 100 -5.80 -4.68 1.34
N ILE A 101 -5.13 -5.03 0.25
CA ILE A 101 -4.81 -4.08 -0.84
C ILE A 101 -6.10 -3.57 -1.50
N LEU A 102 -7.06 -4.47 -1.75
CA LEU A 102 -8.33 -4.12 -2.36
C LEU A 102 -9.24 -3.35 -1.38
N VAL A 103 -9.21 -3.68 -0.09
CA VAL A 103 -9.87 -2.91 0.99
C VAL A 103 -9.33 -1.48 1.03
N LEU A 104 -8.01 -1.30 1.03
CA LEU A 104 -7.37 0.01 1.03
C LEU A 104 -7.68 0.79 -0.23
N GLN A 105 -7.56 0.16 -1.41
CA GLN A 105 -7.93 0.80 -2.67
C GLN A 105 -9.41 1.19 -2.70
N TYR A 106 -10.32 0.33 -2.22
CA TYR A 106 -11.76 0.60 -2.18
C TYR A 106 -12.11 1.85 -1.35
N LEU A 107 -11.46 2.00 -0.20
CA LEU A 107 -11.72 3.06 0.77
C LEU A 107 -10.99 4.36 0.41
N LEU A 108 -9.72 4.28 -0.01
CA LEU A 108 -8.89 5.46 -0.24
C LEU A 108 -9.03 6.05 -1.65
N ASN A 109 -9.60 5.33 -2.62
CA ASN A 109 -9.75 5.83 -3.98
C ASN A 109 -10.48 7.18 -4.00
N ARG A 110 -9.81 8.22 -4.53
CA ARG A 110 -10.29 9.61 -4.59
C ARG A 110 -10.55 10.29 -3.23
N HIS A 111 -10.22 9.65 -2.11
CA HIS A 111 -10.13 10.28 -0.78
C HIS A 111 -8.69 10.69 -0.44
N MET A 112 -7.70 10.01 -1.04
CA MET A 112 -6.27 10.34 -0.98
C MET A 112 -5.69 10.32 -2.40
N PRO A 113 -4.49 10.91 -2.62
CA PRO A 113 -3.81 10.71 -3.90
C PRO A 113 -3.58 9.23 -4.18
N LEU A 114 -3.41 8.86 -5.45
CA LEU A 114 -3.20 7.48 -5.88
C LEU A 114 -2.18 6.76 -4.99
N LEU A 115 -2.62 5.64 -4.42
CA LEU A 115 -1.83 4.81 -3.52
C LEU A 115 -0.70 4.10 -4.28
N LYS A 116 0.56 4.44 -3.98
CA LYS A 116 1.74 3.84 -4.59
C LYS A 116 2.46 2.94 -3.59
N PHE A 117 2.50 1.65 -3.90
CA PHE A 117 3.16 0.63 -3.10
C PHE A 117 4.63 0.50 -3.48
N PHE A 118 5.48 0.18 -2.51
CA PHE A 118 6.85 -0.28 -2.78
C PHE A 118 6.83 -1.72 -3.27
N LEU A 119 6.91 -1.88 -4.59
CA LEU A 119 6.82 -3.17 -5.28
C LEU A 119 8.16 -3.89 -5.26
N LYS A 120 8.15 -5.22 -5.23
CA LYS A 120 9.37 -6.00 -5.44
C LYS A 120 9.79 -5.92 -6.91
N GLN A 121 11.08 -5.88 -7.19
CA GLN A 121 11.61 -5.78 -8.55
C GLN A 121 11.06 -6.86 -9.50
N GLU A 122 10.80 -8.07 -9.01
CA GLU A 122 10.28 -9.18 -9.79
C GLU A 122 8.86 -8.92 -10.32
N LEU A 123 8.10 -8.05 -9.67
CA LEU A 123 6.72 -7.73 -10.06
C LEU A 123 6.63 -6.95 -11.39
N ILE A 124 7.75 -6.43 -11.91
CA ILE A 124 7.78 -5.80 -13.23
C ILE A 124 7.46 -6.81 -14.35
N TRP A 125 7.69 -8.10 -14.10
CA TRP A 125 7.49 -9.19 -15.05
C TRP A 125 6.09 -9.80 -15.02
N VAL A 126 5.22 -9.34 -14.11
CA VAL A 126 3.82 -9.77 -14.09
C VAL A 126 3.15 -9.29 -15.38
N PRO A 127 2.57 -10.18 -16.21
CA PRO A 127 1.99 -9.78 -17.49
C PRO A 127 0.95 -8.66 -17.33
N VAL A 128 1.03 -7.67 -18.21
CA VAL A 128 0.18 -6.45 -18.25
C VAL A 128 0.37 -5.54 -17.04
N ILE A 129 0.09 -6.01 -15.81
CA ILE A 129 0.09 -5.19 -14.60
C ILE A 129 1.50 -4.68 -14.25
N GLY A 130 2.55 -5.48 -14.47
CA GLY A 130 3.94 -5.05 -14.24
C GLY A 130 4.30 -3.78 -15.00
N LEU A 131 3.90 -3.71 -16.28
CA LEU A 131 4.05 -2.53 -17.13
C LEU A 131 3.14 -1.38 -16.71
N CYS A 132 1.92 -1.67 -16.24
CA CYS A 132 1.01 -0.63 -15.72
C CYS A 132 1.62 0.07 -14.50
N TRP A 133 2.15 -0.68 -13.55
CA TRP A 133 2.84 -0.13 -12.38
C TRP A 133 4.08 0.68 -12.78
N TRP A 134 4.87 0.20 -13.74
CA TRP A 134 6.00 0.95 -14.26
C TRP A 134 5.57 2.28 -14.91
N ALA A 135 4.52 2.25 -15.75
CA ALA A 135 3.97 3.43 -16.41
C ALA A 135 3.47 4.48 -15.40
N LEU A 136 2.80 4.01 -14.34
CA LEU A 136 2.32 4.82 -13.22
C LEU A 136 3.44 5.25 -12.25
N GLU A 137 4.70 4.95 -12.57
CA GLU A 137 5.87 5.33 -11.79
C GLU A 137 5.84 4.76 -10.37
N PHE A 138 5.35 3.52 -10.19
CA PHE A 138 5.46 2.81 -8.93
C PHE A 138 6.94 2.49 -8.65
N PRO A 139 7.39 2.62 -7.39
CA PRO A 139 8.75 2.33 -7.01
C PRO A 139 8.97 0.80 -6.94
N PHE A 140 9.83 0.29 -7.83
CA PHE A 140 10.32 -1.07 -7.79
C PHE A 140 11.60 -1.14 -6.96
N MET A 141 11.58 -2.01 -5.96
CA MET A 141 12.63 -2.16 -4.96
C MET A 141 13.34 -3.49 -5.15
N LYS A 142 14.67 -3.44 -5.23
CA LYS A 142 15.49 -4.61 -4.95
C LYS A 142 15.48 -4.80 -3.44
N ARG A 143 15.44 -6.05 -2.98
CA ARG A 143 15.50 -6.38 -1.55
C ARG A 143 16.65 -7.35 -1.38
N PHE A 144 17.79 -6.84 -0.98
CA PHE A 144 18.95 -7.68 -0.72
C PHE A 144 18.83 -8.35 0.64
N SER A 145 19.08 -9.66 0.69
CA SER A 145 19.14 -10.39 1.95
C SER A 145 20.40 -10.02 2.74
N LYS A 146 20.43 -10.28 4.05
CA LYS A 146 21.62 -10.01 4.87
C LYS A 146 22.83 -10.80 4.36
N GLU A 147 22.60 -12.06 3.98
CA GLU A 147 23.61 -12.96 3.43
C GLU A 147 24.15 -12.42 2.09
N TYR A 148 23.26 -11.92 1.23
CA TYR A 148 23.66 -11.31 -0.03
C TYR A 148 24.48 -10.03 0.18
N LEU A 149 24.08 -9.15 1.11
CA LEU A 149 24.82 -7.91 1.43
C LEU A 149 26.13 -8.15 2.18
N ALA A 150 26.30 -9.32 2.81
CA ALA A 150 27.58 -9.74 3.37
C ALA A 150 28.55 -10.16 2.25
N LYS A 151 28.04 -10.83 1.21
CA LYS A 151 28.82 -11.23 0.04
C LYS A 151 29.10 -10.08 -0.94
N TYR A 152 28.19 -9.11 -1.04
CA TYR A 152 28.27 -7.96 -1.95
C TYR A 152 28.06 -6.64 -1.19
N PRO A 153 29.08 -6.15 -0.44
CA PRO A 153 28.97 -4.95 0.38
C PRO A 153 28.66 -3.68 -0.44
N GLU A 154 29.10 -3.62 -1.70
CA GLU A 154 28.87 -2.52 -2.64
C GLU A 154 27.40 -2.36 -3.06
N LYS A 155 26.56 -3.35 -2.75
CA LYS A 155 25.11 -3.30 -2.99
C LYS A 155 24.36 -2.61 -1.84
N ARG A 156 25.00 -2.38 -0.69
CA ARG A 156 24.41 -1.62 0.42
C ARG A 156 24.10 -0.19 -0.03
N GLY A 157 22.95 0.33 0.37
CA GLY A 157 22.52 1.70 0.01
C GLY A 157 21.99 1.88 -1.42
N GLN A 158 22.09 0.88 -2.32
CA GLN A 158 21.47 0.97 -3.66
C GLN A 158 19.95 1.06 -3.59
N ASP A 159 19.34 0.40 -2.60
CA ASP A 159 17.91 0.48 -2.36
C ASP A 159 17.51 1.91 -1.97
N LEU A 160 18.29 2.58 -1.11
CA LEU A 160 18.06 3.96 -0.71
C LEU A 160 18.15 4.93 -1.89
N ALA A 161 19.18 4.81 -2.72
CA ALA A 161 19.34 5.64 -3.91
C ALA A 161 18.16 5.46 -4.89
N THR A 162 17.70 4.22 -5.04
CA THR A 162 16.53 3.89 -5.88
C THR A 162 15.24 4.51 -5.30
N THR A 163 15.04 4.42 -3.99
CA THR A 163 13.92 5.07 -3.29
C THR A 163 13.95 6.58 -3.48
N ARG A 164 15.09 7.24 -3.21
CA ARG A 164 15.25 8.69 -3.40
C ARG A 164 14.92 9.12 -4.83
N LYS A 165 15.42 8.38 -5.84
CA LYS A 165 15.13 8.65 -7.25
C LYS A 165 13.65 8.49 -7.58
N ALA A 166 12.98 7.48 -7.04
CA ALA A 166 11.55 7.28 -7.25
C ALA A 166 10.73 8.40 -6.57
N CYS A 167 11.04 8.72 -5.31
CA CYS A 167 10.39 9.79 -4.54
C CYS A 167 10.62 11.18 -5.14
N ALA A 168 11.76 11.44 -5.78
CA ALA A 168 12.03 12.71 -6.46
C ALA A 168 10.97 13.04 -7.54
N ARG A 169 10.38 12.03 -8.19
CA ARG A 169 9.30 12.21 -9.18
C ARG A 169 8.01 12.74 -8.55
N TYR A 170 7.82 12.47 -7.26
CA TYR A 170 6.64 12.86 -6.52
C TYR A 170 6.74 14.28 -5.95
N LYS A 171 7.91 14.94 -5.99
CA LYS A 171 8.08 16.33 -5.52
C LYS A 171 7.13 17.35 -6.15
N THR A 172 6.58 17.02 -7.32
CA THR A 172 5.74 17.93 -8.10
C THR A 172 4.26 17.57 -8.11
N ASN A 173 3.85 16.45 -7.47
CA ASN A 173 2.46 15.98 -7.42
C ASN A 173 2.17 15.27 -6.09
N PRO A 174 0.99 15.47 -5.48
CA PRO A 174 0.59 14.72 -4.29
C PRO A 174 0.65 13.20 -4.51
N VAL A 175 1.10 12.47 -3.50
CA VAL A 175 1.20 10.99 -3.53
C VAL A 175 0.89 10.39 -2.16
N ALA A 176 0.21 9.25 -2.14
CA ALA A 176 0.12 8.41 -0.96
C ALA A 176 1.09 7.24 -1.10
N VAL A 177 2.23 7.28 -0.41
CA VAL A 177 3.22 6.19 -0.44
C VAL A 177 2.83 5.15 0.61
N PHE A 178 2.61 3.92 0.18
CA PHE A 178 2.10 2.86 1.05
C PHE A 178 3.16 1.82 1.42
N ASN A 179 3.22 1.46 2.70
CA ASN A 179 4.10 0.40 3.21
C ASN A 179 3.42 -0.50 4.26
N PHE A 180 3.37 -1.81 3.98
CA PHE A 180 3.06 -2.83 4.99
C PHE A 180 4.32 -3.10 5.83
N LEU A 181 4.34 -2.59 7.06
CA LEU A 181 5.53 -2.61 7.92
C LEU A 181 5.94 -4.03 8.32
N GLU A 182 5.02 -4.97 8.39
CA GLU A 182 5.32 -6.39 8.63
C GLU A 182 6.16 -6.99 7.48
N GLY A 183 6.06 -6.39 6.28
CA GLY A 183 6.76 -6.80 5.06
C GLY A 183 6.28 -8.13 4.47
N THR A 184 5.32 -8.79 5.12
CA THR A 184 4.67 -10.04 4.70
C THR A 184 3.34 -10.18 5.43
N ARG A 185 2.42 -10.98 4.87
CA ARG A 185 1.16 -11.32 5.54
C ARG A 185 1.43 -12.13 6.80
N LEU A 186 0.73 -11.76 7.87
CA LEU A 186 0.68 -12.50 9.12
C LEU A 186 0.14 -13.90 8.89
N THR A 187 0.87 -14.88 9.41
CA THR A 187 0.40 -16.26 9.56
C THR A 187 0.85 -16.76 10.93
N PRO A 188 0.15 -17.71 11.57
CA PRO A 188 0.56 -18.26 12.86
C PRO A 188 2.01 -18.76 12.86
N ALA A 189 2.42 -19.44 11.78
CA ALA A 189 3.79 -19.92 11.61
C ALA A 189 4.84 -18.80 11.61
N LYS A 190 4.59 -17.69 10.90
CA LYS A 190 5.54 -16.55 10.86
C LYS A 190 5.56 -15.78 12.17
N HIS A 191 4.40 -15.66 12.82
CA HIS A 191 4.28 -15.02 14.12
C HIS A 191 5.12 -15.76 15.17
N ALA A 192 4.95 -17.09 15.25
CA ALA A 192 5.75 -17.96 16.10
C ALA A 192 7.25 -17.93 15.76
N GLN A 193 7.60 -18.03 14.46
CA GLN A 193 8.99 -17.99 14.00
C GLN A 193 9.72 -16.70 14.40
N GLN A 194 9.02 -15.56 14.33
CA GLN A 194 9.61 -14.27 14.69
C GLN A 194 9.64 -14.03 16.20
N GLN A 195 8.92 -14.84 16.99
CA GLN A 195 8.65 -14.59 18.40
C GLN A 195 8.15 -13.14 18.56
N SER A 196 7.07 -12.81 17.86
CA SER A 196 6.50 -11.47 17.87
C SER A 196 6.05 -11.11 19.29
N PRO A 197 6.47 -9.96 19.85
CA PRO A 197 5.99 -9.51 21.17
C PRO A 197 4.56 -8.97 21.10
N PHE A 198 4.04 -8.72 19.90
CA PHE A 198 2.69 -8.25 19.64
C PHE A 198 1.75 -9.45 19.50
N LYS A 199 0.56 -9.39 20.09
CA LYS A 199 -0.37 -10.52 20.09
C LYS A 199 -1.02 -10.75 18.73
N HIS A 200 -1.30 -9.68 18.00
CA HIS A 200 -2.09 -9.67 16.76
C HIS A 200 -1.28 -9.21 15.53
N LEU A 201 0.02 -8.96 15.67
CA LEU A 201 0.88 -8.40 14.62
C LEU A 201 2.22 -9.13 14.50
N LEU A 202 2.84 -9.11 13.32
CA LEU A 202 4.27 -9.40 13.18
C LEU A 202 5.15 -8.21 13.60
N LYS A 203 6.45 -8.43 13.79
CA LYS A 203 7.42 -7.37 14.09
C LYS A 203 7.50 -6.36 12.94
N PRO A 204 7.39 -5.04 13.19
CA PRO A 204 7.48 -4.04 12.14
C PRO A 204 8.91 -3.89 11.63
N LYS A 205 9.04 -3.60 10.34
CA LYS A 205 10.32 -3.32 9.65
C LYS A 205 10.43 -1.82 9.37
N ALA A 206 10.97 -1.09 10.34
CA ALA A 206 11.04 0.37 10.32
C ALA A 206 11.81 0.95 9.11
N GLY A 207 12.81 0.24 8.56
CA GLY A 207 13.66 0.77 7.48
C GLY A 207 12.89 1.21 6.24
N GLY A 208 11.80 0.50 5.88
CA GLY A 208 11.03 0.84 4.68
C GLY A 208 10.35 2.20 4.74
N ILE A 209 9.86 2.62 5.91
CA ILE A 209 9.25 3.95 6.10
C ILE A 209 10.29 5.01 6.43
N ALA A 210 11.40 4.65 7.09
CA ALA A 210 12.51 5.55 7.32
C ALA A 210 13.10 6.06 6.00
N PHE A 211 13.20 5.21 4.99
CA PHE A 211 13.66 5.61 3.65
C PHE A 211 12.70 6.55 2.93
N VAL A 212 11.39 6.41 3.16
CA VAL A 212 10.41 7.37 2.62
C VAL A 212 10.55 8.72 3.31
N LEU A 213 10.68 8.74 4.64
CA LEU A 213 10.88 9.96 5.41
C LEU A 213 12.20 10.68 5.04
N ASP A 214 13.28 9.93 4.84
CA ASP A 214 14.54 10.49 4.35
C ASP A 214 14.39 11.12 2.95
N ALA A 215 13.62 10.48 2.06
CA ALA A 215 13.48 10.95 0.69
C ALA A 215 12.48 12.11 0.51
N MET A 216 11.46 12.20 1.35
CA MET A 216 10.33 13.12 1.15
C MET A 216 9.66 13.63 2.44
N GLY A 217 10.31 13.52 3.60
CA GLY A 217 9.77 13.94 4.89
C GLY A 217 9.19 15.37 4.91
N GLU A 218 9.84 16.32 4.24
CA GLU A 218 9.37 17.72 4.15
C GLU A 218 8.10 17.91 3.31
N GLN A 219 7.80 16.99 2.39
CA GLN A 219 6.62 17.05 1.52
C GLN A 219 5.41 16.34 2.14
N LEU A 220 5.65 15.41 3.07
CA LEU A 220 4.60 14.62 3.68
C LEU A 220 3.82 15.47 4.67
N HIS A 221 2.50 15.51 4.51
CA HIS A 221 1.61 16.19 5.43
C HIS A 221 1.48 15.40 6.74
N ALA A 222 1.32 14.08 6.65
CA ALA A 222 1.24 13.21 7.81
C ALA A 222 1.55 11.75 7.46
N ILE A 223 1.72 10.95 8.51
CA ILE A 223 1.65 9.49 8.43
C ILE A 223 0.21 9.05 8.69
N VAL A 224 -0.26 8.08 7.92
CA VAL A 224 -1.59 7.48 8.11
C VAL A 224 -1.40 6.04 8.56
N ASN A 225 -1.66 5.78 9.83
CA ASN A 225 -1.62 4.45 10.42
C ASN A 225 -3.00 3.81 10.30
N VAL A 226 -3.11 2.80 9.44
CA VAL A 226 -4.38 2.11 9.15
C VAL A 226 -4.43 0.79 9.89
N THR A 227 -5.49 0.55 10.65
CA THR A 227 -5.75 -0.74 11.30
C THR A 227 -6.87 -1.45 10.56
N ILE A 228 -6.58 -2.62 9.99
CA ILE A 228 -7.57 -3.46 9.30
C ILE A 228 -7.89 -4.66 10.18
N HIS A 229 -9.17 -4.86 10.48
CA HIS A 229 -9.68 -6.00 11.23
C HIS A 229 -10.81 -6.70 10.47
N TYR A 230 -10.77 -8.03 10.46
CA TYR A 230 -11.79 -8.88 9.83
C TYR A 230 -12.53 -9.66 10.93
N PRO A 231 -13.71 -9.19 11.38
CA PRO A 231 -14.39 -9.74 12.56
C PRO A 231 -14.77 -11.22 12.39
N HIS A 232 -15.10 -11.64 11.16
CA HIS A 232 -15.48 -13.03 10.86
C HIS A 232 -14.32 -13.88 10.30
N GLY A 233 -13.08 -13.46 10.55
CA GLY A 233 -11.88 -14.14 10.09
C GLY A 233 -11.28 -13.55 8.82
N VAL A 234 -9.97 -13.76 8.64
CA VAL A 234 -9.19 -13.19 7.54
C VAL A 234 -9.55 -13.89 6.21
N PRO A 235 -10.08 -13.18 5.20
CA PRO A 235 -10.51 -13.80 3.95
C PRO A 235 -9.32 -14.19 3.06
N GLY A 236 -9.45 -15.27 2.30
CA GLY A 236 -8.59 -15.53 1.14
C GLY A 236 -8.92 -14.60 -0.04
N PHE A 237 -8.05 -14.57 -1.05
CA PHE A 237 -8.34 -13.82 -2.28
C PHE A 237 -9.56 -14.39 -3.02
N TRP A 238 -9.68 -15.72 -3.08
CA TRP A 238 -10.84 -16.38 -3.69
C TRP A 238 -12.13 -16.12 -2.90
N ASP A 239 -12.05 -16.04 -1.58
CA ASP A 239 -13.21 -15.73 -0.74
C ASP A 239 -13.74 -14.33 -1.03
N LEU A 240 -12.86 -13.36 -1.24
CA LEU A 240 -13.26 -12.03 -1.69
C LEU A 240 -13.95 -12.06 -3.06
N LEU A 241 -13.38 -12.77 -4.04
CA LEU A 241 -13.97 -12.91 -5.38
C LEU A 241 -15.34 -13.59 -5.34
N CYS A 242 -15.49 -14.60 -4.49
CA CYS A 242 -16.75 -15.29 -4.22
C CYS A 242 -17.76 -14.45 -3.44
N GLY A 243 -17.39 -13.27 -2.94
CA GLY A 243 -18.24 -12.43 -2.09
C GLY A 243 -18.55 -13.10 -0.75
N ARG A 244 -17.52 -13.67 -0.11
CA ARG A 244 -17.54 -14.23 1.27
C ARG A 244 -16.89 -13.31 2.30
N LEU A 245 -16.48 -12.11 1.90
CA LEU A 245 -16.13 -11.06 2.85
C LEU A 245 -17.41 -10.34 3.23
N ASP A 246 -17.89 -10.55 4.45
CA ASP A 246 -19.17 -10.00 4.90
C ASP A 246 -19.01 -8.70 5.69
N ALA A 247 -17.91 -8.53 6.40
CA ALA A 247 -17.65 -7.32 7.19
C ALA A 247 -16.15 -7.01 7.27
N VAL A 248 -15.82 -5.72 7.32
CA VAL A 248 -14.46 -5.23 7.56
C VAL A 248 -14.52 -3.97 8.42
N GLN A 249 -13.65 -3.93 9.43
CA GLN A 249 -13.44 -2.78 10.30
C GLN A 249 -12.11 -2.13 9.93
N VAL A 250 -12.13 -0.84 9.62
CA VAL A 250 -10.94 -0.08 9.22
C VAL A 250 -10.87 1.24 9.98
N THR A 251 -9.83 1.40 10.79
CA THR A 251 -9.52 2.67 11.44
C THR A 251 -8.38 3.34 10.72
N PHE A 252 -8.56 4.62 10.38
CA PHE A 252 -7.50 5.47 9.86
C PHE A 252 -7.08 6.47 10.94
N ARG A 253 -5.81 6.42 11.35
CA ARG A 253 -5.25 7.37 12.31
C ARG A 253 -4.19 8.22 11.66
N GLN A 254 -4.42 9.54 11.66
CA GLN A 254 -3.39 10.50 11.31
C GLN A 254 -2.37 10.60 12.45
N VAL A 255 -1.09 10.56 12.09
CA VAL A 255 0.05 10.69 12.99
C VAL A 255 0.95 11.79 12.45
N ASP A 256 1.20 12.79 13.27
CA ASP A 256 2.15 13.85 12.93
C ASP A 256 3.56 13.28 12.81
N ILE A 257 4.31 13.77 11.82
CA ILE A 257 5.68 13.33 11.59
C ILE A 257 6.58 14.03 12.61
N PRO A 258 7.25 13.30 13.53
CA PRO A 258 8.15 13.93 14.48
C PRO A 258 9.28 14.64 13.74
N ARG A 259 9.48 15.93 14.05
CA ARG A 259 10.45 16.78 13.35
C ARG A 259 11.87 16.26 13.50
N GLU A 260 12.19 15.58 14.60
CA GLU A 260 13.50 14.97 14.84
C GLU A 260 13.90 13.90 13.82
N PHE A 261 12.94 13.34 13.06
CA PHE A 261 13.18 12.30 12.06
C PHE A 261 13.33 12.84 10.64
N ILE A 262 12.96 14.09 10.38
CA ILE A 262 13.08 14.71 9.06
C ILE A 262 14.54 15.10 8.80
N GLY A 263 15.05 14.79 7.60
CA GLY A 263 16.43 15.13 7.20
C GLY A 263 17.53 14.24 7.80
N ARG A 264 17.16 13.13 8.44
CA ARG A 264 18.09 12.15 9.02
C ARG A 264 18.23 10.91 8.12
N ILE A 265 19.43 10.34 8.08
CA ILE A 265 19.75 9.15 7.26
C ILE A 265 19.78 7.89 8.15
N TYR A 266 18.82 6.99 7.93
CA TYR A 266 18.56 5.83 8.81
C TYR A 266 19.71 4.83 8.94
N ASP A 267 20.52 4.68 7.90
CA ASP A 267 21.62 3.70 7.87
C ASP A 267 22.97 4.28 8.32
N GLN A 268 23.02 5.56 8.71
CA GLN A 268 24.28 6.27 9.04
C GLN A 268 24.35 6.75 10.50
N ASP A 269 23.24 6.69 11.24
CA ASP A 269 23.14 7.18 12.61
C ASP A 269 22.43 6.13 13.47
N ASP A 270 23.21 5.45 14.32
CA ASP A 270 22.71 4.36 15.18
C ASP A 270 21.76 4.86 16.27
N ASP A 271 21.95 6.07 16.78
CA ASP A 271 21.07 6.68 17.78
C ASP A 271 19.72 7.03 17.16
N TYR A 272 19.74 7.67 15.99
CA TYR A 272 18.53 7.91 15.19
C TYR A 272 17.82 6.60 14.86
N ARG A 273 18.56 5.58 14.41
CA ARG A 273 17.99 4.27 14.05
C ARG A 273 17.29 3.62 15.24
N ARG A 274 17.88 3.66 16.43
CA ARG A 274 17.27 3.15 17.67
C ARG A 274 16.02 3.95 18.04
N ALA A 275 16.10 5.28 18.07
CA ALA A 275 14.98 6.15 18.40
C ALA A 275 13.80 5.95 17.44
N PHE A 276 14.09 5.84 16.14
CA PHE A 276 13.09 5.60 15.11
C PHE A 276 12.43 4.23 15.25
N GLN A 277 13.20 3.17 15.51
CA GLN A 277 12.66 1.84 15.79
C GLN A 277 11.75 1.83 17.02
N GLN A 278 12.14 2.51 18.10
CA GLN A 278 11.33 2.64 19.30
C GLN A 278 10.02 3.38 19.01
N TRP A 279 10.06 4.46 18.22
CA TRP A 279 8.86 5.18 17.82
C TRP A 279 7.93 4.31 16.96
N VAL A 280 8.46 3.55 15.99
CA VAL A 280 7.68 2.60 15.20
C VAL A 280 7.08 1.50 16.09
N ASN A 281 7.81 0.99 17.06
CA ASN A 281 7.31 0.00 18.00
C ASN A 281 6.14 0.55 18.83
N ARG A 282 6.20 1.81 19.30
CA ARG A 282 5.07 2.45 20.01
C ARG A 282 3.81 2.53 19.12
N LEU A 283 3.96 2.91 17.85
CA LEU A 283 2.83 2.87 16.89
C LEU A 283 2.23 1.46 16.75
N TRP A 284 3.08 0.45 16.86
CA TRP A 284 2.70 -0.96 16.78
C TRP A 284 2.04 -1.47 18.06
N GLU A 285 2.52 -1.06 19.24
CA GLU A 285 1.89 -1.34 20.54
C GLU A 285 0.47 -0.77 20.58
N GLU A 286 0.30 0.49 20.16
CA GLU A 286 -1.02 1.13 20.07
C GLU A 286 -1.96 0.39 19.12
N LYS A 287 -1.45 -0.06 17.97
CA LYS A 287 -2.22 -0.86 17.00
C LYS A 287 -2.60 -2.24 17.55
N ASP A 288 -1.69 -2.90 18.24
CA ASP A 288 -1.95 -4.23 18.83
C ASP A 288 -3.04 -4.13 19.91
N ALA A 289 -3.00 -3.08 20.73
CA ALA A 289 -4.04 -2.78 21.70
C ALA A 289 -5.39 -2.47 21.04
N GLU A 290 -5.39 -1.71 19.95
CA GLU A 290 -6.59 -1.45 19.15
C GLU A 290 -7.19 -2.75 18.59
N LEU A 291 -6.36 -3.60 17.96
CA LEU A 291 -6.80 -4.91 17.47
C LEU A 291 -7.34 -5.79 18.59
N ALA A 292 -6.72 -5.77 19.77
CA ALA A 292 -7.23 -6.50 20.93
C ALA A 292 -8.60 -6.00 21.39
N ASN A 293 -8.90 -4.70 21.24
CA ASN A 293 -10.24 -4.16 21.49
C ASN A 293 -11.24 -4.63 20.43
N LEU A 294 -10.88 -4.53 19.15
CA LEU A 294 -11.74 -4.94 18.03
C LEU A 294 -12.07 -6.44 18.09
N HIS A 295 -11.12 -7.28 18.49
CA HIS A 295 -11.35 -8.71 18.71
C HIS A 295 -12.27 -9.03 19.90
N ARG A 296 -12.37 -8.14 20.90
CA ARG A 296 -13.28 -8.31 22.04
C ARG A 296 -14.70 -7.82 21.75
N SER A 297 -14.85 -6.91 20.79
CA SER A 297 -16.12 -6.27 20.42
C SER A 297 -16.80 -6.91 19.20
N ALA A 298 -16.16 -7.88 18.56
CA ALA A 298 -16.69 -8.66 17.44
C ALA A 298 -17.36 -9.95 17.94
#